data_AF-A0A284S5I8-F1
#
_entry.id   AF-A0A284S5I8-F1
#
_cell.length_a   1.000
_cell.length_b   1.000
_cell.length_c   1.000
_cell.angle_alpha   90.00
_cell.angle_beta   90.00
_cell.angle_gamma   90.00
#
_symmetry.space_group_name_H-M   'P 1'
#
loop_
_entity.id
_entity.type
_entity.pdbx_description
1 polymer ?
#
loop_
_entity_poly.entity_id
_entity_poly.type
_entity_poly.pdbx_seq_one_letter_code
_entity_poly.pdbx_strand_id
1 'polypeptide(L)'
;MRYFVPSDVAVVQERNEFLDWKIASWRDHDGQRNTGDTALGEALKAYTLQQANIQEALQERFRRLWETPLEDIMLEEEPTGAEQEFDLENDDGSDGEDTLDAALTDHEETDDEL
;
A
#
# COMPACT_ATOMS: atom_id res chain seq x y z
N MET A 1 0.77 34.36 11.75
CA MET A 1 0.06 33.73 12.90
C MET A 1 -1.25 33.18 12.38
N ARG A 2 -1.21 31.96 11.82
CA ARG A 2 -2.43 31.26 11.43
C ARG A 2 -2.78 30.30 12.56
N TYR A 3 -4.01 30.40 13.04
CA TYR A 3 -4.54 29.43 13.98
C TYR A 3 -4.80 28.15 13.20
N PHE A 4 -4.13 27.08 13.60
CA PHE A 4 -4.49 25.73 13.16
C PHE A 4 -5.98 25.55 13.45
N VAL A 5 -6.79 25.36 12.41
CA VAL A 5 -8.25 25.33 12.59
C VAL A 5 -8.56 24.03 13.34
N PRO A 6 -9.45 24.01 14.35
CA PRO A 6 -9.78 22.78 15.08
C PRO A 6 -10.17 21.59 14.19
N SER A 7 -10.67 21.87 12.97
CA SER A 7 -10.95 20.85 11.94
C SER A 7 -9.71 20.13 11.44
N ASP A 8 -8.58 20.83 11.31
CA ASP A 8 -7.34 20.25 10.79
C ASP A 8 -6.72 19.31 11.83
N VAL A 9 -6.91 19.61 13.13
CA VAL A 9 -6.48 18.71 14.24
C VAL A 9 -7.28 17.42 14.21
N ALA A 10 -8.60 17.54 14.04
CA ALA A 10 -9.49 16.39 14.01
C ALA A 10 -9.17 15.45 12.85
N VAL A 11 -8.92 15.97 11.65
CA VAL A 11 -8.57 15.16 10.47
C VAL A 11 -7.24 14.43 10.65
N VAL A 12 -6.24 15.10 11.24
CA VAL A 12 -4.93 14.46 11.52
C VAL A 12 -5.07 13.35 12.55
N GLN A 13 -5.88 13.60 13.58
CA GLN A 13 -6.12 12.63 14.64
C GLN A 13 -6.88 11.41 14.12
N GLU A 14 -7.97 11.60 13.37
CA GLU A 14 -8.72 10.51 12.73
C GLU A 14 -7.84 9.68 11.79
N ARG A 15 -6.95 10.32 11.02
CA ARG A 15 -6.02 9.62 10.13
C ARG A 15 -5.01 8.79 10.91
N ASN A 16 -4.46 9.31 12.01
CA ASN A 16 -3.53 8.58 12.86
C ASN A 16 -4.20 7.38 13.54
N GLU A 17 -5.40 7.57 14.10
CA GLU A 17 -6.19 6.51 14.72
C GLU A 17 -6.53 5.39 13.72
N PHE A 18 -6.87 5.75 12.48
CA PHE A 18 -7.06 4.77 11.41
C PHE A 18 -5.79 3.97 11.08
N LEU A 19 -4.64 4.65 11.02
CA LEU A 19 -3.36 3.99 10.75
C LEU A 19 -2.95 3.06 11.89
N ASP A 20 -3.16 3.46 13.14
CA ASP A 20 -2.92 2.61 14.33
C ASP A 20 -3.75 1.33 14.28
N TRP A 21 -5.05 1.47 13.99
CA TRP A 21 -5.93 0.31 13.81
C TRP A 21 -5.42 -0.62 12.70
N LYS A 22 -4.99 -0.05 11.57
CA LYS A 22 -4.52 -0.83 10.42
C LYS A 22 -3.21 -1.56 10.69
N ILE A 23 -2.27 -0.92 11.40
CA ILE A 23 -1.02 -1.54 11.86
C ILE A 23 -1.34 -2.73 12.77
N ALA A 24 -2.22 -2.52 13.75
CA ALA A 24 -2.65 -3.58 14.66
C ALA A 24 -3.32 -4.75 13.92
N SER A 25 -4.18 -4.46 12.94
CA SER A 25 -4.84 -5.48 12.12
C SER A 25 -3.84 -6.33 11.33
N TRP A 26 -2.80 -5.73 10.74
CA TRP A 26 -1.75 -6.49 10.04
C TRP A 26 -0.94 -7.36 11.00
N ARG A 27 -0.65 -6.87 12.21
CA ARG A 27 0.05 -7.65 13.25
C ARG A 27 -0.78 -8.82 13.77
N ASP A 28 -2.09 -8.65 13.90
CA ASP A 28 -3.00 -9.71 14.35
C ASP A 28 -3.18 -10.81 13.29
N HIS A 29 -3.04 -10.46 12.01
CA HIS A 29 -3.09 -11.42 10.91
C HIS A 29 -1.87 -12.37 10.81
N ASP A 30 -0.81 -12.15 11.60
CA ASP A 30 0.44 -12.93 11.62
C ASP A 30 0.29 -14.40 12.09
N GLY A 31 -0.91 -14.82 12.54
CA GLY A 31 -1.10 -16.16 13.10
C GLY A 31 -2.43 -16.84 12.82
N GLN A 32 -3.33 -16.21 12.05
CA GLN A 32 -4.70 -16.72 11.90
C GLN A 32 -4.86 -17.75 10.77
N ARG A 33 -3.91 -17.83 9.83
CA ARG A 33 -3.98 -18.75 8.70
C ARG A 33 -3.09 -19.97 8.92
N ASN A 34 -3.69 -21.10 9.25
CA ASN A 34 -3.02 -22.39 9.15
C ASN A 34 -3.03 -22.83 7.68
N THR A 35 -1.94 -22.58 6.97
CA THR A 35 -1.81 -22.88 5.54
C THR A 35 -1.47 -24.33 5.24
N GLY A 36 -1.09 -25.14 6.25
CA GLY A 36 -0.59 -26.51 6.05
C GLY A 36 0.79 -26.59 5.37
N ASP A 37 1.17 -25.55 4.62
CA ASP A 37 2.49 -25.32 4.05
C ASP A 37 3.26 -24.30 4.91
N THR A 38 4.40 -24.75 5.44
CA THR A 38 5.31 -23.94 6.27
C THR A 38 5.92 -22.77 5.49
N ALA A 39 6.32 -22.98 4.24
CA ALA A 39 6.95 -21.93 3.43
C ALA A 39 5.96 -20.81 3.12
N LEU A 40 4.72 -21.16 2.77
CA LEU A 40 3.64 -20.20 2.57
C LEU A 40 3.29 -19.46 3.87
N GLY A 41 3.31 -20.16 5.01
CA GLY A 41 3.08 -19.55 6.32
C GLY A 41 4.14 -18.50 6.67
N GLU A 42 5.42 -18.82 6.47
CA GLU A 42 6.53 -17.89 6.67
C GLU A 42 6.47 -16.69 5.72
N ALA A 43 6.13 -16.92 4.44
CA ALA A 43 5.98 -15.84 3.46
C ALA A 43 4.83 -14.89 3.82
N LEU A 44 3.68 -15.42 4.24
CA LEU A 44 2.54 -14.61 4.69
C LEU A 44 2.88 -13.79 5.93
N LYS A 45 3.59 -14.39 6.89
CA LYS A 45 4.12 -13.71 8.08
C LYS A 45 5.08 -12.58 7.73
N ALA A 46 6.03 -12.82 6.84
CA ALA A 46 6.94 -11.79 6.37
C ALA A 46 6.18 -10.64 5.69
N TYR A 47 5.17 -10.98 4.88
CA TYR A 47 4.34 -10.01 4.18
C TYR A 47 3.50 -9.15 5.15
N THR A 48 2.81 -9.73 6.12
CA THR A 48 2.01 -8.98 7.10
C THR A 48 2.88 -8.05 7.94
N LEU A 49 4.07 -8.50 8.34
CA LEU A 49 5.05 -7.67 9.05
C LEU A 49 5.52 -6.50 8.17
N GLN A 50 5.83 -6.75 6.90
CA GLN A 50 6.20 -5.69 5.96
C GLN A 50 5.08 -4.65 5.78
N GLN A 51 3.83 -5.10 5.67
CA GLN A 51 2.68 -4.19 5.59
C GLN A 51 2.52 -3.33 6.84
N ALA A 52 2.70 -3.91 8.03
CA ALA A 52 2.67 -3.15 9.28
C ALA A 52 3.75 -2.05 9.30
N ASN A 53 4.98 -2.38 8.92
CA ASN A 53 6.09 -1.42 8.86
C ASN A 53 5.82 -0.28 7.86
N ILE A 54 5.20 -0.57 6.71
CA ILE A 54 4.81 0.46 5.73
C ILE A 54 3.78 1.42 6.33
N GLN A 55 2.78 0.91 7.05
CA GLN A 55 1.77 1.76 7.68
C GLN A 55 2.36 2.62 8.80
N GLU A 56 3.33 2.11 9.57
CA GLU A 56 4.08 2.90 10.57
C GLU A 56 4.88 4.03 9.92
N ALA A 57 5.61 3.73 8.84
CA ALA A 57 6.36 4.75 8.10
C ALA A 57 5.43 5.82 7.49
N LEU A 58 4.25 5.41 7.02
CA LEU A 58 3.23 6.34 6.52
C LEU A 58 2.69 7.25 7.63
N GLN A 59 2.40 6.69 8.81
CA GLN A 59 1.95 7.45 9.97
C GLN A 59 3.00 8.48 10.40
N GLU A 60 4.26 8.07 10.46
CA GLU A 60 5.36 8.97 10.81
C GLU A 60 5.51 10.11 9.80
N ARG A 61 5.46 9.79 8.49
CA ARG A 61 5.50 10.81 7.42
C ARG A 61 4.31 11.77 7.50
N PHE A 62 3.11 11.25 7.73
CA PHE A 62 1.91 12.06 7.85
C PHE A 62 1.99 12.98 9.07
N ARG A 63 2.47 12.47 10.22
CA ARG A 63 2.71 13.27 11.42
C ARG A 63 3.71 14.40 11.14
N ARG A 64 4.87 14.09 10.55
CA ARG A 64 5.89 15.10 10.22
C ARG A 64 5.38 16.16 9.25
N LEU A 65 4.64 15.76 8.22
CA LEU A 65 4.12 16.69 7.22
C LEU A 65 3.08 17.64 7.81
N TRP A 66 2.30 17.21 8.81
CA TRP A 66 1.31 18.07 9.49
C TRP A 66 1.85 18.81 10.71
N GLU A 67 2.99 18.39 11.26
CA GLU A 67 3.75 19.14 12.27
C GLU A 67 4.60 20.27 11.65
N THR A 68 4.96 20.14 10.37
CA THR A 68 5.72 21.14 9.63
C THR A 68 4.76 22.19 9.04
N PRO A 69 4.86 23.47 9.42
CA PRO A 69 4.06 24.53 8.79
C PRO A 69 4.32 24.55 7.28
N LEU A 70 3.26 24.59 6.46
CA LEU A 70 3.40 24.64 4.99
C LEU A 70 4.29 25.81 4.50
N GLU A 71 4.42 26.86 5.31
CA GLU A 71 5.26 28.03 5.06
C GLU A 71 6.77 27.67 5.00
N ASP A 72 7.23 26.66 5.74
CA ASP A 72 8.63 26.21 5.72
C ASP A 72 8.93 25.34 4.48
N ILE A 73 7.95 24.57 4.01
CA ILE A 73 8.07 23.71 2.81
C ILE A 73 8.14 24.56 1.53
N MET A 74 7.44 25.71 1.49
CA MET A 74 7.51 26.66 0.37
C MET A 74 8.80 27.49 0.34
N LEU A 75 9.55 27.53 1.44
CA LEU A 75 10.82 28.28 1.55
C LEU A 75 12.04 27.45 1.12
N GLU A 76 11.91 26.12 0.99
CA GLU A 76 13.00 25.21 0.61
C GLU A 76 13.03 24.82 -0.88
N GLU A 77 12.05 25.21 -1.70
CA GLU A 77 12.14 25.03 -3.16
C GLU A 77 12.95 26.16 -3.84
N GLU A 78 14.25 26.19 -3.58
CA GLU A 78 15.23 26.63 -4.59
C GLU A 78 15.51 25.43 -5.52
N PRO A 79 15.25 25.52 -6.84
CA PRO A 79 15.50 24.41 -7.75
C PRO A 79 17.01 24.29 -8.00
N THR A 80 17.72 23.57 -7.16
CA THR A 80 19.05 23.07 -7.54
C THR A 80 18.87 21.85 -8.41
N GLY A 81 18.97 22.08 -9.73
CA GLY A 81 19.02 21.04 -10.73
C GLY A 81 20.08 20.00 -10.38
N ALA A 82 19.61 18.80 -10.07
CA ALA A 82 20.39 17.57 -10.15
C ALA A 82 19.44 16.51 -10.70
N GLU A 83 19.47 16.38 -12.01
CA GLU A 83 18.84 15.32 -12.78
C GLU A 83 19.43 13.99 -12.27
N GLN A 84 18.69 13.27 -11.43
CA GLN A 84 19.04 11.92 -11.04
C GLN A 84 18.42 11.00 -12.10
N GLU A 85 19.22 10.72 -13.12
CA GLU A 85 19.00 9.69 -14.13
C GLU A 85 18.76 8.35 -13.43
N PHE A 86 17.50 7.92 -13.36
CA PHE A 86 17.15 6.58 -12.91
C PHE A 86 17.33 5.66 -14.11
N ASP A 87 18.49 5.01 -14.17
CA ASP A 87 18.80 3.97 -15.15
C ASP A 87 17.86 2.78 -14.92
N LEU A 88 16.89 2.63 -15.82
CA LEU A 88 16.01 1.47 -15.87
C LEU A 88 16.69 0.43 -16.77
N GLU A 89 17.61 -0.35 -16.21
CA GLU A 89 18.07 -1.58 -16.85
C GLU A 89 16.89 -2.58 -16.90
N ASN A 90 16.23 -2.56 -18.06
CA ASN A 90 15.22 -3.49 -18.50
C ASN A 90 15.90 -4.81 -18.90
N ASP A 91 16.03 -5.75 -17.95
CA ASP A 91 16.45 -7.13 -18.23
C ASP A 91 15.24 -7.94 -18.71
N ASP A 92 14.99 -7.82 -20.01
CA ASP A 92 14.06 -8.61 -20.81
C ASP A 92 14.73 -9.93 -21.21
N GLY A 93 14.31 -11.03 -20.59
CA GLY A 93 14.76 -12.36 -21.00
C GLY A 93 14.21 -13.51 -20.17
N SER A 94 13.01 -13.99 -20.48
CA SER A 94 12.86 -15.42 -20.81
C SER A 94 11.49 -15.70 -21.41
N ASP A 95 11.55 -15.91 -22.71
CA ASP A 95 10.68 -16.72 -23.54
C ASP A 95 10.33 -18.06 -22.86
N GLY A 96 9.07 -18.47 -23.01
CA GLY A 96 8.44 -19.57 -22.29
C GLY A 96 7.00 -19.78 -22.71
N GLU A 97 6.81 -19.79 -24.04
CA GLU A 97 5.66 -20.33 -24.73
C GLU A 97 5.25 -21.71 -24.20
N ASP A 98 4.02 -21.83 -23.67
CA ASP A 98 3.26 -23.07 -23.79
C ASP A 98 1.76 -22.78 -23.99
N THR A 99 1.29 -23.28 -25.12
CA THR A 99 -0.04 -23.16 -25.70
C THR A 99 -0.94 -24.30 -25.20
N LEU A 100 -2.06 -24.00 -24.55
CA LEU A 100 -3.27 -24.85 -24.52
C LEU A 100 -4.45 -23.89 -24.27
N ASP A 101 -5.11 -23.35 -25.29
CA ASP A 101 -6.12 -23.98 -26.17
C ASP A 101 -7.30 -24.62 -25.44
N ALA A 102 -8.47 -24.28 -25.97
CA ALA A 102 -9.80 -24.86 -25.77
C ALA A 102 -10.61 -24.54 -24.49
N ALA A 103 -11.61 -23.68 -24.75
CA ALA A 103 -13.00 -23.80 -24.32
C ALA A 103 -13.36 -23.32 -22.91
N LEU A 104 -14.08 -22.20 -22.84
CA LEU A 104 -15.46 -22.13 -22.34
C LEU A 104 -15.95 -20.68 -22.38
N THR A 105 -16.59 -20.31 -23.51
CA THR A 105 -17.47 -19.15 -23.54
C THR A 105 -18.59 -19.45 -24.54
N ASP A 106 -19.72 -19.90 -24.01
CA ASP A 106 -21.09 -19.69 -24.50
C ASP A 106 -22.01 -20.49 -23.57
N HIS A 107 -23.23 -20.15 -23.20
CA HIS A 107 -24.08 -18.95 -23.22
C HIS A 107 -25.45 -19.50 -22.78
N GLU A 108 -26.06 -18.83 -21.81
CA GLU A 108 -27.51 -18.79 -21.52
C GLU A 108 -28.32 -20.09 -21.48
N GLU A 109 -28.60 -20.59 -20.27
CA GLU A 109 -29.81 -21.39 -20.00
C GLU A 109 -30.93 -20.42 -19.56
N THR A 110 -31.67 -19.90 -20.55
CA THR A 110 -33.04 -19.45 -20.34
C THR A 110 -33.96 -20.59 -20.73
N ASP A 111 -34.58 -21.24 -19.75
CA ASP A 111 -35.75 -22.10 -20.02
C ASP A 111 -36.98 -21.42 -19.41
N ASP A 112 -37.81 -20.92 -20.33
CA ASP A 112 -39.15 -20.40 -20.16
C ASP A 112 -40.11 -21.52 -20.64
N GLU A 113 -41.34 -21.53 -20.12
CA GLU A 113 -42.45 -22.46 -20.41
C GLU A 113 -42.40 -23.85 -19.70
N LEU A 114 -43.40 -24.30 -18.92
CA LEU A 114 -44.87 -24.15 -18.98
C LEU A 114 -45.51 -24.11 -17.58
#